data_AF-A0A8X6S7S7-F1
#
_entry.id   AF-A0A8X6S7S7-F1
#
_cell.length_a   1.000
_cell.length_b   1.000
_cell.length_c   1.000
_cell.angle_alpha   90.00
_cell.angle_beta   90.00
_cell.angle_gamma   90.00
#
_symmetry.space_group_name_H-M   'P 1'
#
loop_
_entity.id
_entity.type
_entity.pdbx_description
1 polymer ?
#
loop_
_entity_poly.entity_id
_entity_poly.type
_entity_poly.pdbx_seq_one_letter_code
_entity_poly.pdbx_strand_id
1 'polypeptide(L)'
;MRGNVLNKSRCGRPHELSDRDTRAIVTKVKKNPKISALKLANPIATASGKKVHPETVRRILRSGGYNGSVSRRKPFISSVNQQKRLDFASADVGKDFDFWKTVVFIH
;
A
#
# COMPACT_ATOMS: atom_id res chain seq x y z
N MET A 1 -30.93 1.95 -45.11
CA MET A 1 -29.86 1.42 -44.24
C MET A 1 -29.25 2.59 -43.47
N ARG A 2 -29.66 2.86 -42.21
CA ARG A 2 -29.03 3.93 -41.41
C ARG A 2 -27.74 3.37 -40.79
N GLY A 3 -26.58 3.85 -41.26
CA GLY A 3 -25.29 3.48 -40.70
C GLY A 3 -25.18 4.00 -39.27
N ASN A 4 -25.03 3.10 -38.30
CA ASN A 4 -24.90 3.44 -36.89
C ASN A 4 -23.43 3.70 -36.56
N VAL A 5 -23.00 4.97 -36.54
CA VAL A 5 -21.63 5.35 -36.17
C VAL A 5 -21.56 5.47 -34.65
N LEU A 6 -21.07 4.41 -33.99
CA LEU A 6 -20.79 4.43 -32.55
C LEU A 6 -19.52 5.24 -32.27
N ASN A 7 -19.62 6.24 -31.40
CA ASN A 7 -18.49 7.09 -31.03
C ASN A 7 -17.55 6.32 -30.08
N LYS A 8 -16.26 6.24 -30.41
CA LYS A 8 -15.25 5.59 -29.54
C LYS A 8 -14.96 6.46 -28.32
N SER A 9 -14.64 5.82 -27.20
CA SER A 9 -14.15 6.53 -26.01
C SER A 9 -12.85 7.27 -26.33
N ARG A 10 -12.76 8.54 -25.90
CA ARG A 10 -11.54 9.33 -26.08
C ARG A 10 -10.39 8.76 -25.25
N CYS A 11 -9.21 8.64 -25.84
CA CYS A 11 -7.99 8.38 -25.09
C CYS A 11 -7.48 9.70 -24.46
N GLY A 12 -7.11 9.65 -23.19
CA GLY A 12 -6.47 10.77 -22.51
C GLY A 12 -5.04 10.99 -22.99
N ARG A 13 -4.37 12.01 -22.44
CA ARG A 13 -2.95 12.27 -22.71
C ARG A 13 -2.09 11.11 -22.17
N PRO A 14 -1.15 10.57 -22.96
CA PRO A 14 -0.23 9.54 -22.47
C PRO A 14 0.68 10.08 -21.36
N HIS A 15 1.10 9.20 -20.46
CA HIS A 15 2.06 9.53 -19.42
C HIS A 15 3.46 9.71 -20.01
N GLU A 16 4.21 10.69 -19.49
CA GLU A 16 5.60 10.90 -19.89
C GLU A 16 6.54 9.83 -19.34
N LEU A 17 6.23 9.28 -18.15
CA LEU A 17 6.95 8.16 -17.55
C LEU A 17 6.47 6.84 -18.15
N SER A 18 7.40 5.92 -18.37
CA SER A 18 7.10 4.60 -18.92
C SER A 18 6.55 3.66 -17.84
N ASP A 19 5.94 2.55 -18.25
CA ASP A 19 5.50 1.50 -17.34
C ASP A 19 6.66 0.87 -16.53
N ARG A 20 7.89 0.97 -17.03
CA ARG A 20 9.08 0.55 -16.28
C ARG A 20 9.37 1.50 -15.13
N ASP A 21 9.24 2.80 -15.38
CA ASP A 21 9.47 3.84 -14.37
C ASP A 21 8.43 3.77 -13.26
N THR A 22 7.15 3.58 -13.62
CA THR A 22 6.05 3.43 -12.65
C THR A 22 6.27 2.20 -11.75
N ARG A 23 6.64 1.06 -12.34
CA ARG A 23 7.01 -0.16 -11.57
C ARG A 23 8.21 0.06 -10.67
N ALA A 24 9.22 0.81 -11.12
CA ALA A 24 10.39 1.13 -10.31
C ALA A 24 10.02 2.00 -9.08
N ILE A 25 9.13 2.98 -9.27
CA ILE A 25 8.58 3.80 -8.18
C ILE A 25 7.89 2.93 -7.14
N VAL A 26 6.95 2.08 -7.58
CA VAL A 26 6.18 1.18 -6.70
C VAL A 26 7.11 0.21 -5.96
N THR A 27 8.10 -0.35 -6.64
CA THR A 27 9.07 -1.27 -6.03
C THR A 27 9.89 -0.61 -4.93
N LYS A 28 10.32 0.64 -5.12
CA LYS A 28 11.04 1.40 -4.08
C LYS A 28 10.17 1.65 -2.85
N VAL A 29 8.90 2.00 -3.04
CA VAL A 29 7.94 2.20 -1.92
C VAL A 29 7.62 0.89 -1.22
N LYS A 30 7.48 -0.23 -1.95
CA LYS A 30 7.29 -1.56 -1.32
C LYS A 30 8.47 -1.94 -0.40
N LYS A 31 9.71 -1.64 -0.81
CA LYS A 31 10.91 -1.91 0.01
C LYS A 31 11.00 -1.00 1.23
N ASN A 32 10.66 0.28 1.09
CA ASN A 32 10.65 1.23 2.19
C ASN A 32 9.38 2.10 2.14
N PRO A 33 8.30 1.73 2.86
CA PRO A 33 7.03 2.44 2.79
C PRO A 33 7.06 3.85 3.40
N LYS A 34 8.14 4.20 4.14
CA LYS A 34 8.32 5.53 4.74
C LYS A 34 9.01 6.53 3.81
N ILE A 35 9.46 6.12 2.63
CA ILE A 35 10.15 7.02 1.70
C ILE A 35 9.19 8.07 1.14
N SER A 36 9.61 9.34 1.15
CA SER A 36 8.79 10.43 0.63
C SER A 36 8.89 10.53 -0.89
N ALA A 37 7.82 11.00 -1.53
CA ALA A 37 7.80 11.26 -2.97
C ALA A 37 8.88 12.29 -3.40
N LEU A 38 9.22 13.24 -2.53
CA LEU A 38 10.29 14.21 -2.77
C LEU A 38 11.66 13.50 -2.90
N LYS A 39 11.97 12.57 -1.99
CA LYS A 39 13.21 11.79 -2.06
C LYS A 39 13.24 10.83 -3.24
N LEU A 40 12.08 10.40 -3.73
CA LEU A 40 11.97 9.54 -4.92
C LEU A 40 12.13 10.29 -6.24
N ALA A 41 11.82 11.59 -6.30
CA ALA A 41 11.79 12.34 -7.55
C ALA A 41 13.17 12.35 -8.25
N ASN A 42 14.24 12.70 -7.54
CA ASN A 42 15.58 12.80 -8.14
C ASN A 42 16.10 11.45 -8.67
N PRO A 43 16.07 10.34 -7.90
CA PRO A 43 16.52 9.05 -8.41
C PRO A 43 15.74 8.54 -9.63
N ILE A 44 14.45 8.90 -9.74
CA ILE A 44 13.64 8.53 -10.90
C ILE A 44 13.96 9.43 -12.09
N ALA A 45 14.13 10.73 -11.87
CA ALA A 45 14.55 11.65 -12.92
C ALA A 45 15.88 11.23 -13.56
N THR A 46 16.87 10.87 -12.74
CA THR A 46 18.17 10.37 -13.21
C THR A 46 18.05 9.05 -13.97
N ALA A 47 17.26 8.10 -13.47
CA ALA A 47 17.12 6.79 -14.11
C ALA A 47 16.33 6.85 -15.43
N SER A 48 15.30 7.70 -15.50
CA SER A 48 14.44 7.83 -16.67
C SER A 48 14.95 8.86 -17.68
N GLY A 49 15.94 9.69 -17.32
CA GLY A 49 16.44 10.80 -18.13
C GLY A 49 15.43 11.94 -18.32
N LYS A 50 14.39 12.00 -17.48
CA LYS A 50 13.23 12.90 -17.62
C LYS A 50 13.10 13.82 -16.41
N LYS A 51 12.49 14.99 -16.58
CA LYS A 51 12.16 15.87 -15.45
C LYS A 51 10.97 15.30 -14.69
N VAL A 52 11.15 14.98 -13.42
CA VAL A 52 10.08 14.39 -12.59
C VAL A 52 9.80 15.30 -11.41
N HIS A 53 8.60 15.88 -11.37
CA HIS A 53 8.11 16.61 -10.21
C HIS A 53 7.64 15.62 -9.13
N PRO A 54 7.84 15.91 -7.83
CA PRO A 54 7.35 15.06 -6.73
C PRO A 54 5.84 14.75 -6.83
N GLU A 55 5.03 15.66 -7.36
CA GLU A 55 3.59 15.41 -7.53
C GLU A 55 3.29 14.33 -8.57
N THR A 56 4.11 14.19 -9.61
CA THR A 56 3.98 13.10 -10.58
C THR A 56 4.17 11.75 -9.90
N VAL A 57 5.16 11.65 -8.99
CA VAL A 57 5.39 10.45 -8.17
C VAL A 57 4.19 10.18 -7.27
N ARG A 58 3.62 11.21 -6.62
CA ARG A 58 2.44 11.04 -5.76
C ARG A 58 1.21 10.57 -6.55
N ARG A 59 0.98 11.07 -7.77
CA ARG A 59 -0.12 10.62 -8.64
C ARG A 59 0.01 9.15 -8.99
N ILE A 60 1.21 8.71 -9.39
CA ILE A 60 1.50 7.30 -9.72
C ILE A 60 1.28 6.39 -8.49
N LEU A 61 1.71 6.84 -7.31
CA LEU A 61 1.50 6.09 -6.08
C LEU A 61 0.01 5.96 -5.75
N ARG A 62 -0.76 7.05 -5.82
CA ARG A 62 -2.21 7.03 -5.58
C ARG A 62 -2.96 6.17 -6.59
N SER A 63 -2.60 6.22 -7.88
CA SER A 63 -3.21 5.34 -8.89
C SER A 63 -2.91 3.86 -8.64
N GLY A 64 -1.78 3.56 -7.99
CA GLY A 64 -1.43 2.22 -7.52
C GLY A 64 -1.99 1.86 -6.14
N GLY A 65 -2.84 2.69 -5.54
CA GLY A 65 -3.43 2.45 -4.21
C GLY A 65 -2.53 2.78 -3.02
N TYR A 66 -1.37 3.40 -3.24
CA TYR A 66 -0.45 3.80 -2.18
C TYR A 66 -0.79 5.18 -1.65
N ASN A 67 -1.22 5.22 -0.39
CA ASN A 67 -1.53 6.45 0.33
C ASN A 67 -0.50 6.69 1.45
N GLY A 68 -0.24 7.97 1.73
CA GLY A 68 0.55 8.36 2.89
C GLY A 68 -0.30 8.26 4.16
N SER A 69 0.15 7.47 5.12
CA SER A 69 -0.50 7.33 6.43
C SER A 69 0.52 7.30 7.55
N VAL A 70 0.16 7.83 8.72
CA VAL A 70 0.99 7.71 9.92
C VAL A 70 0.73 6.35 10.57
N SER A 71 1.78 5.53 10.71
CA SER A 71 1.67 4.25 11.41
C SER A 71 1.34 4.47 12.88
N ARG A 72 0.36 3.73 13.42
CA ARG A 72 0.03 3.78 14.85
C ARG A 72 1.21 3.27 15.69
N ARG A 73 1.47 3.92 16.83
CA ARG A 73 2.44 3.44 17.82
C ARG A 73 1.91 2.15 18.43
N LYS A 74 2.72 1.09 18.41
CA LYS A 74 2.43 -0.19 19.06
C LYS A 74 3.44 -0.40 20.19
N PRO A 75 3.04 -0.98 21.34
CA PRO A 75 3.99 -1.37 22.37
C PRO A 75 4.96 -2.41 21.79
N PHE A 76 6.20 -2.38 22.26
CA PHE A 76 7.17 -3.41 21.90
C PHE A 76 6.81 -4.73 22.59
N ILE A 77 6.75 -5.82 21.83
CA ILE A 77 6.43 -7.17 22.34
C ILE A 77 7.63 -8.05 22.03
N SER A 78 8.18 -8.74 23.03
CA SER A 78 9.26 -9.71 22.83
C SER A 78 8.82 -10.86 21.92
N SER A 79 9.75 -11.51 21.24
CA SER A 79 9.46 -12.68 20.39
C SER A 79 8.72 -13.78 21.15
N VAL A 80 9.13 -14.06 22.39
CA VAL A 80 8.47 -15.03 23.28
C VAL A 80 7.01 -14.65 23.54
N ASN A 81 6.73 -13.38 23.84
CA ASN A 81 5.36 -12.93 24.10
C ASN A 81 4.51 -12.89 22.82
N GLN A 82 5.11 -12.66 21.64
CA GLN A 82 4.39 -12.77 20.37
C GLN A 82 3.94 -14.21 20.13
N GLN A 83 4.82 -15.19 20.37
CA GLN A 83 4.48 -16.61 20.22
C GLN A 83 3.36 -17.03 21.18
N LYS A 84 3.50 -16.73 22.48
CA LYS A 84 2.47 -17.05 23.49
C LYS A 84 1.10 -16.47 23.14
N ARG A 85 1.07 -15.23 22.63
CA ARG A 85 -0.18 -14.58 22.20
C ARG A 85 -0.79 -15.27 20.99
N LEU A 86 0.02 -15.71 20.04
CA LEU A 86 -0.43 -16.43 18.84
C LEU A 86 -0.95 -17.82 19.21
N ASP A 87 -0.26 -18.53 20.10
CA ASP A 87 -0.67 -19.86 20.58
C ASP A 87 -2.01 -19.79 21.31
N PHE A 88 -2.16 -18.82 22.23
CA PHE A 88 -3.42 -18.54 22.90
C PHE A 88 -4.53 -18.25 21.89
N ALA A 89 -4.32 -17.28 20.99
CA ALA A 89 -5.32 -16.93 19.99
C ALA A 89 -5.71 -18.12 19.09
N SER A 90 -4.75 -18.96 18.72
CA SER A 90 -5.00 -20.13 17.86
C SER A 90 -5.75 -21.25 18.60
N ALA A 91 -5.43 -21.51 19.86
CA ALA A 91 -6.11 -22.49 20.70
C ALA A 91 -7.56 -22.09 21.00
N ASP A 92 -7.82 -20.78 21.07
CA ASP A 92 -9.10 -20.24 21.51
C ASP A 92 -10.00 -19.74 20.37
N VAL A 93 -9.53 -19.70 19.11
CA VAL A 93 -10.26 -19.10 17.97
C VAL A 93 -11.61 -19.78 17.68
N GLY A 94 -11.71 -21.08 17.94
CA GLY A 94 -12.88 -21.90 17.66
C GLY A 94 -13.81 -22.08 18.86
N LYS A 95 -13.51 -21.45 20.00
CA LYS A 95 -14.32 -21.60 21.22
C LYS A 95 -15.62 -20.83 21.08
N ASP A 96 -16.70 -21.45 21.49
CA ASP A 96 -18.04 -20.92 21.38
C ASP A 96 -18.33 -19.87 22.46
N PHE A 97 -19.45 -19.17 22.30
CA PHE A 97 -19.83 -18.11 23.22
C PHE A 97 -20.09 -18.63 24.64
N ASP A 98 -20.60 -19.85 24.79
CA ASP A 98 -20.88 -20.45 26.10
C ASP A 98 -19.59 -20.75 26.87
N PHE A 99 -18.51 -21.18 26.20
CA PHE A 99 -17.19 -21.23 26.82
C PHE A 99 -16.79 -19.86 27.40
N TRP A 100 -16.93 -18.78 26.62
CA TRP A 100 -16.49 -17.46 27.06
C TRP A 100 -17.31 -16.88 28.23
N LYS A 101 -18.57 -17.32 28.41
CA LYS A 101 -19.36 -16.96 29.61
C LYS A 101 -18.76 -17.48 30.91
N THR A 102 -17.97 -18.56 30.84
CA THR A 102 -17.32 -19.15 32.02
C THR A 102 -16.01 -18.43 32.40
N VAL A 103 -15.44 -17.65 31.48
CA VAL A 103 -14.15 -16.99 31.67
C VAL A 103 -14.35 -15.60 32.25
N VAL A 104 -13.81 -15.35 33.44
CA VAL A 104 -13.80 -14.02 34.06
C VAL A 104 -12.44 -13.37 33.82
N PHE A 105 -12.42 -12.26 33.08
CA PHE A 105 -11.24 -11.43 32.92
C PHE A 105 -11.18 -10.40 34.05
N ILE A 106 -10.24 -10.59 34.97
CA ILE A 106 -10.00 -9.69 36.10
C ILE A 106 -8.92 -8.70 35.68
N HIS A 107 -9.12 -7.42 36.02
CA HIS A 107 -8.20 -6.34 35.67
C HIS A 107 -7.35 -5.90 36.86
#